data_AF-A0A9X1IE42-F1
#
_entry.id   AF-A0A9X1IE42-F1
#
_cell.length_a   1.000
_cell.length_b   1.000
_cell.length_c   1.000
_cell.angle_alpha   90.00
_cell.angle_beta   90.00
_cell.angle_gamma   90.00
#
_symmetry.space_group_name_H-M   'P 1'
#
loop_
_entity.id
_entity.type
_entity.pdbx_description
1 polymer ?
#
loop_
_entity_poly.entity_id
_entity_poly.type
_entity_poly.pdbx_seq_one_letter_code
_entity_poly.pdbx_strand_id
1 'polypeptide(L)'
;MPFSPASLNALIQTSAFALWHYRTTDSRATVSAAGYFAPATASLRAGDLMILQASDAMALVPLRSNAVLGTGVTLDGAVGPVSLLRSVAMGLRASQSASAVVRTLLLAPLAAGFLAGGSIPVSAAVTGPIAQVVFSLRDAGGAVIPPVRSVMVEGGRAAASFPAPPVGSGYRIRVEDAADPAIAATSRSFSVAPDAGILLIEGGDTLTTEAGDRLRP
;
A
#
# COMPACT_ATOMS: atom_id res chain seq x y z
N MET A 1 31.98 54.00 28.42
CA MET A 1 31.71 55.11 29.35
C MET A 1 30.72 54.64 30.40
N PRO A 2 30.60 55.27 31.58
CA PRO A 2 29.51 54.92 32.50
C PRO A 2 28.16 55.32 31.90
N PHE A 3 27.10 54.65 32.32
CA PHE A 3 25.71 54.97 31.93
C PHE A 3 25.41 56.47 32.08
N SER A 4 24.73 57.03 31.08
CA SER A 4 24.32 58.44 31.05
C SER A 4 22.79 58.58 31.15
N PRO A 5 22.24 59.05 32.28
CA PRO A 5 20.80 59.31 32.40
C PRO A 5 20.26 60.27 31.35
N ALA A 6 21.08 61.22 30.88
CA ALA A 6 20.69 62.20 29.86
C ALA A 6 20.41 61.57 28.48
N SER A 7 20.87 60.34 28.26
CA SER A 7 20.68 59.61 27.01
C SER A 7 19.56 58.57 27.10
N LEU A 8 18.81 58.54 28.22
CA LEU A 8 17.66 57.68 28.46
C LEU A 8 16.37 58.50 28.41
N ASN A 9 15.50 58.20 27.46
CA ASN A 9 14.22 58.88 27.26
C ASN A 9 13.06 57.90 27.34
N ALA A 10 11.98 58.28 28.04
CA ALA A 10 10.71 57.57 27.94
C ALA A 10 10.00 58.00 26.65
N LEU A 11 9.67 57.04 25.80
CA LEU A 11 8.90 57.28 24.57
C LEU A 11 7.40 57.12 24.82
N ILE A 12 7.01 56.08 25.57
CA ILE A 12 5.62 55.77 25.91
C ILE A 12 5.59 55.30 27.36
N GLN A 13 4.60 55.75 28.12
CA GLN A 13 4.36 55.26 29.47
C GLN A 13 2.87 54.88 29.60
N THR A 14 2.61 53.60 29.82
CA THR A 14 1.26 53.08 30.06
C THR A 14 1.14 52.60 31.51
N SER A 15 -0.06 52.19 31.91
CA SER A 15 -0.27 51.52 33.20
C SER A 15 0.40 50.14 33.31
N ALA A 16 0.71 49.50 32.17
CA ALA A 16 1.23 48.14 32.11
C ALA A 16 2.74 48.07 31.86
N PHE A 17 3.30 48.98 31.05
CA PHE A 17 4.74 49.06 30.75
C PHE A 17 5.13 50.45 30.23
N ALA A 18 6.41 50.78 30.31
CA ALA A 18 7.02 51.90 29.61
C ALA A 18 7.91 51.41 28.45
N LEU A 19 7.92 52.17 27.35
CA LEU A 19 8.87 52.04 26.25
C LEU A 19 9.93 53.13 26.40
N TRP A 20 11.18 52.70 26.52
CA TRP A 20 12.35 53.56 26.66
C TRP A 20 13.15 53.59 25.36
N HIS A 21 13.88 54.68 25.16
CA HIS A 21 14.93 54.78 24.17
C HIS A 21 16.22 55.17 24.87
N TYR A 22 17.26 54.35 24.69
CA TYR A 22 18.58 54.62 25.22
C TYR A 22 19.60 54.62 24.10
N ARG A 23 20.39 55.69 24.00
CA ARG A 23 21.48 55.82 23.04
C ARG A 23 22.81 55.90 23.76
N THR A 24 23.78 55.11 23.32
CA THR A 24 25.15 55.14 23.88
C THR A 24 26.17 54.79 22.81
N THR A 25 27.42 55.19 23.05
CA THR A 25 28.60 54.79 22.29
C THR A 25 29.23 53.50 22.81
N ASP A 26 28.69 52.93 23.89
CA ASP A 26 29.10 51.63 24.39
C ASP A 26 28.55 50.49 23.50
N SER A 27 29.27 49.37 23.48
CA SER A 27 28.81 48.16 22.78
C SER A 27 27.61 47.54 23.50
N ARG A 28 26.80 46.78 22.76
CA ARG A 28 25.65 46.05 23.35
C ARG A 28 26.08 45.13 24.48
N ALA A 29 27.23 44.46 24.33
CA ALA A 29 27.78 43.58 25.37
C ALA A 29 28.02 44.34 26.68
N THR A 30 28.64 45.53 26.60
CA THR A 30 28.89 46.40 27.75
C THR A 30 27.58 46.90 28.39
N VAL A 31 26.61 47.31 27.59
CA VAL A 31 25.31 47.81 28.09
C VAL A 31 24.47 46.70 28.75
N SER A 32 24.62 45.46 28.28
CA SER A 32 23.93 44.30 28.84
C SER A 32 24.56 43.77 30.14
N ALA A 33 25.72 44.30 30.55
CA ALA A 33 26.38 43.89 31.78
C ALA A 33 25.54 44.24 33.02
N ALA A 34 25.58 43.37 34.03
CA ALA A 34 24.87 43.60 35.28
C ALA A 34 25.31 44.94 35.91
N GLY A 35 24.33 45.74 36.34
CA GLY A 35 24.59 47.01 37.01
C GLY A 35 24.88 48.20 36.09
N TYR A 36 24.92 48.03 34.76
CA TYR A 36 25.11 49.16 33.83
C TYR A 36 24.07 50.27 34.06
N PHE A 37 22.79 49.90 34.23
CA PHE A 37 21.69 50.83 34.52
C PHE A 37 21.44 51.08 36.01
N ALA A 38 22.38 50.74 36.91
CA ALA A 38 22.20 50.94 38.35
C ALA A 38 21.73 52.37 38.73
N PRO A 39 22.23 53.45 38.10
CA PRO A 39 21.78 54.81 38.41
C PRO A 39 20.32 55.13 38.00
N ALA A 40 19.70 54.31 37.15
CA ALA A 40 18.32 54.50 36.66
C ALA A 40 17.32 53.44 37.20
N THR A 41 17.72 52.66 38.20
CA THR A 41 16.88 51.60 38.81
C THR A 41 15.58 52.11 39.42
N ALA A 42 15.49 53.38 39.80
CA ALA A 42 14.25 53.99 40.30
C ALA A 42 13.21 54.24 39.19
N SER A 43 13.66 54.43 37.94
CA SER A 43 12.80 54.74 36.80
C SER A 43 12.48 53.52 35.96
N LEU A 44 13.44 52.61 35.83
CA LEU A 44 13.34 51.40 35.00
C LEU A 44 12.69 50.26 35.77
N ARG A 45 11.56 49.74 35.27
CA ARG A 45 10.84 48.64 35.91
C ARG A 45 10.96 47.34 35.11
N ALA A 46 10.89 46.22 35.81
CA ALA A 46 10.76 44.93 35.14
C ALA A 46 9.45 44.88 34.34
N GLY A 47 9.51 44.42 33.09
CA GLY A 47 8.37 44.43 32.17
C GLY A 47 8.35 45.62 31.20
N ASP A 48 9.18 46.64 31.43
CA ASP A 48 9.40 47.70 30.45
C ASP A 48 10.14 47.18 29.21
N LEU A 49 10.02 47.91 28.10
CA LEU A 49 10.77 47.66 26.87
C LEU A 49 11.75 48.81 26.61
N MET A 50 12.89 48.51 26.02
CA MET A 50 13.88 49.51 25.62
C MET A 50 14.30 49.30 24.17
N ILE A 51 14.23 50.37 23.39
CA ILE A 51 14.97 50.52 22.14
C ILE A 51 16.38 50.96 22.53
N LEU A 52 17.33 50.02 22.45
CA LEU A 52 18.74 50.25 22.69
C LEU A 52 19.42 50.58 21.37
N GLN A 53 20.07 51.74 21.30
CA GLN A 53 20.99 52.10 20.23
C GLN A 53 22.40 52.11 20.80
N ALA A 54 23.08 50.99 20.64
CA ALA A 54 24.49 50.80 20.99
C ALA A 54 25.39 51.14 19.78
N SER A 55 26.70 51.14 19.98
CA SER A 55 27.66 51.43 18.90
C SER A 55 27.66 50.38 17.78
N ASP A 56 27.31 49.14 18.10
CA ASP A 56 27.36 47.98 17.22
C ASP A 56 25.98 47.50 16.76
N ALA A 57 24.90 47.84 17.48
CA ALA A 57 23.57 47.30 17.20
C ALA A 57 22.43 48.25 17.58
N MET A 58 21.29 48.05 16.92
CA MET A 58 20.00 48.53 17.43
C MET A 58 19.16 47.35 17.90
N ALA A 59 18.72 47.35 19.15
CA ALA A 59 17.96 46.24 19.72
C ALA A 59 16.68 46.70 20.39
N LEU A 60 15.63 45.90 20.30
CA LEU A 60 14.45 45.99 21.16
C LEU A 60 14.57 44.92 22.24
N VAL A 61 14.79 45.35 23.48
CA VAL A 61 15.10 44.47 24.61
C VAL A 61 14.09 44.69 25.75
N PRO A 62 13.62 43.61 26.40
CA PRO A 62 12.81 43.73 27.60
C PRO A 62 13.69 44.02 28.82
N LEU A 63 13.15 44.75 29.79
CA LEU A 63 13.77 44.93 31.10
C LEU A 63 13.33 43.83 32.06
N ARG A 64 14.31 43.23 32.72
CA ARG A 64 14.14 42.26 33.82
C ARG A 64 14.29 42.97 35.16
N SER A 65 14.21 42.22 36.25
CA SER A 65 14.47 42.73 37.59
C SER A 65 15.83 43.43 37.68
N ASN A 66 15.94 44.43 38.55
CA ASN A 66 17.16 45.22 38.79
C ASN A 66 17.69 45.97 37.56
N ALA A 67 16.80 46.42 36.66
CA ALA A 67 17.15 47.16 35.44
C ALA A 67 18.15 46.43 34.52
N VAL A 68 18.08 45.09 34.49
CA VAL A 68 18.90 44.25 33.61
C VAL A 68 18.19 44.05 32.27
N LEU A 69 18.92 44.19 31.17
CA LEU A 69 18.38 43.91 29.83
C LEU A 69 18.22 42.39 29.62
N GLY A 70 17.09 41.99 29.03
CA GLY A 70 16.83 40.63 28.60
C GLY A 70 17.25 40.35 27.16
N THR A 71 17.06 39.11 26.72
CA THR A 71 17.19 38.70 25.32
C THR A 71 16.10 39.37 24.48
N GLY A 72 16.49 40.02 23.38
CA GLY A 72 15.58 40.77 22.53
C GLY A 72 15.88 40.63 21.05
N VAL A 73 15.12 41.35 20.23
CA VAL A 73 15.35 41.41 18.79
C VAL A 73 16.50 42.38 18.54
N THR A 74 17.59 41.90 17.99
CA THR A 74 18.79 42.70 17.71
C THR A 74 18.98 42.85 16.21
N LEU A 75 19.17 44.08 15.75
CA LEU A 75 19.52 44.46 14.38
C LEU A 75 21.02 44.79 14.37
N ASP A 76 21.83 43.77 14.06
CA ASP A 76 23.30 43.78 14.17
C ASP A 76 23.94 42.96 13.03
N GLY A 77 23.34 43.00 11.83
CA GLY A 77 23.79 42.17 10.70
C GLY A 77 23.61 42.85 9.35
N ALA A 78 24.50 42.53 8.40
CA ALA A 78 24.28 42.84 6.99
C ALA A 78 22.95 42.22 6.56
N VAL A 79 22.06 43.02 5.97
CA VAL A 79 20.70 42.60 5.60
C VAL A 79 20.79 41.54 4.49
N GLY A 80 20.79 40.26 4.87
CA GLY A 80 20.55 39.16 3.94
C GLY A 80 19.11 39.19 3.42
N PRO A 81 18.82 38.61 2.24
CA PRO A 81 17.47 38.61 1.69
C PRO A 81 16.48 37.91 2.63
N VAL A 82 15.34 38.55 2.88
CA VAL A 82 14.26 38.03 3.73
C VAL A 82 13.69 36.75 3.12
N SER A 83 13.78 35.63 3.83
CA SER A 83 13.20 34.35 3.38
C SER A 83 11.69 34.35 3.57
N LEU A 84 10.94 34.30 2.47
CA LEU A 84 9.48 34.18 2.46
C LEU A 84 9.08 32.70 2.37
N LEU A 85 8.61 32.13 3.48
CA LEU A 85 7.96 30.82 3.49
C LEU A 85 6.48 30.99 3.09
N ARG A 86 6.13 30.59 1.86
CA ARG A 86 4.73 30.41 1.44
C ARG A 86 4.39 28.93 1.53
N SER A 87 3.35 28.58 2.29
CA SER A 87 2.77 27.23 2.32
C SER A 87 1.39 27.25 1.67
N VAL A 88 1.08 26.19 0.93
CA VAL A 88 -0.25 25.92 0.36
C VAL A 88 -0.58 24.45 0.65
N ALA A 89 -1.78 24.18 1.15
CA ALA A 89 -2.30 22.82 1.28
C ALA A 89 -3.13 22.48 0.04
N MET A 90 -2.76 21.43 -0.70
CA MET A 90 -3.53 20.91 -1.83
C MET A 90 -4.27 19.65 -1.39
N GLY A 91 -5.60 19.72 -1.35
CA GLY A 91 -6.45 18.56 -1.11
C GLY A 91 -6.77 17.83 -2.41
N LEU A 92 -6.19 16.66 -2.63
CA LEU A 92 -6.57 15.78 -3.72
C LEU A 92 -7.72 14.86 -3.27
N ARG A 93 -8.81 14.82 -4.05
CA ARG A 93 -9.88 13.84 -3.88
C ARG A 93 -9.94 12.99 -5.15
N ALA A 94 -9.92 11.67 -5.00
CA ALA A 94 -10.13 10.72 -6.08
C ALA A 94 -11.40 9.90 -5.78
N SER A 95 -12.19 9.64 -6.80
CA SER A 95 -13.29 8.67 -6.76
C SER A 95 -13.04 7.61 -7.83
N GLN A 96 -13.36 6.37 -7.50
CA GLN A 96 -13.34 5.25 -8.43
C GLN A 96 -14.77 4.74 -8.62
N SER A 97 -15.23 4.65 -9.86
CA SER A 97 -16.45 3.93 -10.21
C SER A 97 -16.07 2.56 -10.76
N ALA A 98 -16.54 1.50 -10.11
CA ALA A 98 -16.42 0.14 -10.62
C ALA A 98 -17.82 -0.40 -10.96
N SER A 99 -17.93 -1.10 -12.09
CA SER A 99 -19.13 -1.87 -12.45
C SER A 99 -18.84 -3.35 -12.20
N ALA A 100 -19.77 -4.06 -11.56
CA ALA A 100 -19.63 -5.49 -11.34
C ALA A 100 -19.88 -6.22 -12.67
N VAL A 101 -18.91 -7.02 -13.12
CA VAL A 101 -19.07 -7.89 -14.28
C VAL A 101 -19.24 -9.32 -13.81
N VAL A 102 -20.38 -9.92 -14.14
CA VAL A 102 -20.66 -11.33 -13.85
C VAL A 102 -19.83 -12.20 -14.78
N ARG A 103 -19.03 -13.09 -14.19
CA ARG A 103 -18.22 -14.09 -14.86
C ARG A 103 -18.59 -15.46 -14.31
N THR A 104 -18.86 -16.44 -15.18
CA THR A 104 -19.28 -17.77 -14.75
C THR A 104 -18.74 -18.84 -15.69
N LEU A 105 -18.27 -19.94 -15.11
CA LEU A 105 -17.88 -21.15 -15.81
C LEU A 105 -18.78 -22.30 -15.34
N LEU A 106 -19.41 -22.99 -16.28
CA LEU A 106 -20.21 -24.18 -16.02
C LEU A 106 -19.64 -25.34 -16.81
N LEU A 107 -19.09 -26.34 -16.12
CA LEU A 107 -18.59 -27.56 -16.75
C LEU A 107 -19.76 -28.43 -17.21
N ALA A 108 -19.70 -28.96 -18.43
CA ALA A 108 -20.70 -29.87 -18.94
C ALA A 108 -20.70 -31.20 -18.15
N PRO A 109 -21.84 -31.90 -18.06
CA PRO A 109 -21.90 -33.21 -17.43
C PRO A 109 -20.91 -34.19 -18.07
N LEU A 110 -20.15 -34.90 -17.24
CA LEU A 110 -19.21 -35.95 -17.66
C LEU A 110 -19.76 -37.33 -17.36
N ALA A 111 -19.40 -38.33 -18.18
CA ALA A 111 -19.67 -39.73 -17.89
C ALA A 111 -19.04 -40.14 -16.55
N ALA A 112 -19.67 -41.08 -15.86
CA ALA A 112 -19.17 -41.57 -14.57
C ALA A 112 -17.94 -42.50 -14.71
N GLY A 113 -17.72 -43.06 -15.90
CA GLY A 113 -16.62 -43.98 -16.19
C GLY A 113 -16.11 -43.86 -17.62
N PHE A 114 -14.80 -44.05 -17.79
CA PHE A 114 -14.10 -44.13 -19.08
C PHE A 114 -13.23 -45.40 -19.13
N LEU A 115 -12.79 -45.80 -20.32
CA LEU A 115 -11.85 -46.91 -20.49
C LEU A 115 -10.41 -46.38 -20.59
N ALA A 116 -9.47 -47.11 -19.99
CA ALA A 116 -8.05 -46.84 -20.11
C ALA A 116 -7.63 -46.89 -21.60
N GLY A 117 -6.73 -45.99 -22.00
CA GLY A 117 -6.35 -45.83 -23.41
C GLY A 117 -7.38 -45.06 -24.27
N GLY A 118 -8.55 -44.76 -23.73
CA GLY A 118 -9.58 -43.96 -24.39
C GLY A 118 -9.34 -42.45 -24.32
N SER A 119 -10.38 -41.69 -24.69
CA SER A 119 -10.37 -40.23 -24.69
C SER A 119 -11.56 -39.67 -23.91
N ILE A 120 -11.32 -38.61 -23.15
CA ILE A 120 -12.27 -37.92 -22.29
C ILE A 120 -12.61 -36.56 -22.95
N PRO A 121 -13.77 -36.42 -23.61
CA PRO A 121 -14.22 -35.13 -24.11
C PRO A 121 -14.71 -34.27 -22.94
N VAL A 122 -14.33 -32.99 -22.93
CA VAL A 122 -14.75 -32.02 -21.92
C VAL A 122 -15.21 -30.74 -22.58
N SER A 123 -16.19 -30.07 -21.99
CA SER A 123 -16.62 -28.75 -22.42
C SER A 123 -17.12 -27.92 -21.25
N ALA A 124 -17.10 -26.60 -21.43
CA ALA A 124 -17.62 -25.63 -20.49
C ALA A 124 -18.45 -24.57 -21.21
N ALA A 125 -19.55 -24.16 -20.59
CA ALA A 125 -20.27 -22.94 -20.94
C ALA A 125 -19.69 -21.77 -20.13
N VAL A 126 -19.57 -20.62 -20.79
CA VAL A 126 -18.88 -19.44 -20.30
C VAL A 126 -19.79 -18.23 -20.44
N THR A 127 -19.99 -17.51 -19.34
CA THR A 127 -20.74 -16.25 -19.28
C THR A 127 -19.84 -15.14 -18.79
N GLY A 128 -19.89 -13.97 -19.43
CA GLY A 128 -19.04 -12.82 -19.11
C GLY A 128 -17.74 -12.77 -19.94
N PRO A 129 -16.87 -11.78 -19.69
CA PRO A 129 -15.68 -11.52 -20.49
C PRO A 129 -14.52 -12.45 -20.10
N ILE A 130 -14.68 -13.75 -20.34
CA ILE A 130 -13.61 -14.74 -20.22
C ILE A 130 -13.20 -15.12 -21.64
N ALA A 131 -11.99 -14.74 -22.05
CA ALA A 131 -11.49 -14.97 -23.41
C ALA A 131 -10.86 -16.36 -23.60
N GLN A 132 -10.32 -16.93 -22.53
CA GLN A 132 -9.60 -18.19 -22.56
C GLN A 132 -9.80 -18.95 -21.25
N VAL A 133 -9.94 -20.27 -21.34
CA VAL A 133 -10.00 -21.15 -20.18
C VAL A 133 -8.89 -22.20 -20.22
N VAL A 134 -8.57 -22.73 -19.05
CA VAL A 134 -7.59 -23.79 -18.87
C VAL A 134 -8.30 -25.03 -18.31
N PHE A 135 -8.30 -26.13 -19.06
CA PHE A 135 -8.74 -27.42 -18.58
C PHE A 135 -7.56 -28.22 -18.01
N SER A 136 -7.76 -28.86 -16.87
CA SER A 136 -6.81 -29.79 -16.26
C SER A 136 -7.51 -31.07 -15.79
N LEU A 137 -6.85 -32.20 -16.02
CA LEU A 137 -7.20 -33.49 -15.42
C LEU A 137 -6.49 -33.60 -14.07
N ARG A 138 -7.19 -34.09 -13.05
CA ARG A 138 -6.65 -34.24 -11.69
C ARG A 138 -6.91 -35.64 -11.15
N ASP A 139 -5.96 -36.15 -10.38
CA ASP A 139 -6.11 -37.41 -9.65
C ASP A 139 -7.02 -37.28 -8.40
N ALA A 140 -7.18 -38.38 -7.67
CA ALA A 140 -7.97 -38.42 -6.44
C ALA A 140 -7.42 -37.50 -5.32
N GLY A 141 -6.11 -37.25 -5.31
CA GLY A 141 -5.43 -36.34 -4.39
C GLY A 141 -5.48 -34.87 -4.83
N GLY A 142 -6.01 -34.60 -6.02
CA GLY A 142 -6.11 -33.26 -6.60
C GLY A 142 -4.87 -32.80 -7.38
N ALA A 143 -3.86 -33.66 -7.53
CA ALA A 143 -2.66 -33.36 -8.32
C ALA A 143 -3.01 -33.33 -9.81
N VAL A 144 -2.40 -32.41 -10.56
CA VAL A 144 -2.65 -32.26 -12.00
C VAL A 144 -1.92 -33.35 -12.77
N ILE A 145 -2.66 -34.04 -13.63
CA ILE A 145 -2.14 -35.01 -14.59
C ILE A 145 -2.00 -34.30 -15.95
N PRO A 146 -0.77 -34.13 -16.48
CA PRO A 146 -0.57 -33.56 -17.81
C PRO A 146 -1.22 -34.41 -18.93
N PRO A 147 -1.60 -33.81 -20.06
CA PRO A 147 -1.39 -32.41 -20.45
C PRO A 147 -2.44 -31.47 -19.84
N VAL A 148 -2.10 -30.20 -19.67
CA VAL A 148 -3.06 -29.11 -19.43
C VAL A 148 -3.47 -28.50 -20.79
N ARG A 149 -4.74 -28.12 -20.95
CA ARG A 149 -5.28 -27.61 -22.22
C ARG A 149 -5.82 -26.20 -22.07
N SER A 150 -5.14 -25.22 -22.67
CA SER A 150 -5.66 -23.85 -22.79
C SER A 150 -6.48 -23.70 -24.08
N VAL A 151 -7.70 -23.18 -23.97
CA VAL A 151 -8.67 -23.13 -25.06
C VAL A 151 -9.33 -21.76 -25.10
N MET A 152 -9.41 -21.16 -26.29
CA MET A 152 -10.14 -19.91 -26.49
C MET A 152 -11.64 -20.13 -26.34
N VAL A 153 -12.34 -19.15 -25.76
CA VAL A 153 -13.79 -19.18 -25.63
C VAL A 153 -14.41 -18.65 -26.90
N GLU A 154 -15.19 -19.48 -27.58
CA GLU A 154 -15.91 -19.11 -28.81
C GLU A 154 -17.41 -19.33 -28.60
N GLY A 155 -18.23 -18.31 -28.90
CA GLY A 155 -19.68 -18.40 -28.74
C GLY A 155 -20.15 -18.75 -27.32
N GLY A 156 -19.40 -18.36 -26.30
CA GLY A 156 -19.69 -18.68 -24.90
C GLY A 156 -19.41 -20.14 -24.52
N ARG A 157 -18.56 -20.85 -25.29
CA ARG A 157 -18.17 -22.23 -25.02
C ARG A 157 -16.67 -22.45 -25.23
N ALA A 158 -16.13 -23.44 -24.53
CA ALA A 158 -14.80 -23.96 -24.75
C ALA A 158 -14.82 -25.48 -24.60
N ALA A 159 -14.04 -26.19 -25.42
CA ALA A 159 -14.00 -27.66 -25.42
C ALA A 159 -12.58 -28.17 -25.61
N ALA A 160 -12.28 -29.31 -24.98
CA ALA A 160 -11.00 -30.00 -25.08
C ALA A 160 -11.20 -31.51 -25.00
N SER A 161 -10.11 -32.24 -25.21
CA SER A 161 -10.05 -33.68 -25.00
C SER A 161 -8.76 -34.05 -24.27
N PHE A 162 -8.89 -35.02 -23.36
CA PHE A 162 -7.79 -35.60 -22.59
C PHE A 162 -7.65 -37.09 -22.92
N PRO A 163 -6.43 -37.64 -22.94
CA PRO A 163 -6.26 -39.09 -22.86
C PRO A 163 -6.78 -39.59 -21.49
N ALA A 164 -7.42 -40.75 -21.47
CA ALA A 164 -7.81 -41.38 -20.22
C ALA A 164 -6.55 -41.72 -19.39
N PRO A 165 -6.49 -41.33 -18.10
CA PRO A 165 -5.39 -41.72 -17.23
C PRO A 165 -5.38 -43.23 -16.97
N PRO A 166 -4.37 -43.78 -16.26
CA PRO A 166 -4.38 -45.17 -15.83
C PRO A 166 -5.65 -45.56 -15.05
N VAL A 167 -5.90 -46.87 -14.95
CA VAL A 167 -7.03 -47.43 -14.20
C VAL A 167 -7.03 -46.90 -12.77
N GLY A 168 -8.19 -46.42 -12.32
CA GLY A 168 -8.33 -45.79 -11.01
C GLY A 168 -9.68 -45.10 -10.83
N SER A 169 -9.86 -44.47 -9.67
CA SER A 169 -11.09 -43.75 -9.33
C SER A 169 -10.78 -42.40 -8.67
N GLY A 170 -11.79 -41.52 -8.64
CA GLY A 170 -11.65 -40.21 -7.99
C GLY A 170 -11.08 -39.12 -8.89
N TYR A 171 -10.86 -39.40 -10.18
CA TYR A 171 -10.40 -38.40 -11.14
C TYR A 171 -11.42 -37.29 -11.34
N ARG A 172 -10.94 -36.08 -11.60
CA ARG A 172 -11.78 -34.89 -11.83
C ARG A 172 -11.22 -34.04 -12.97
N ILE A 173 -12.11 -33.36 -13.68
CA ILE A 173 -11.76 -32.28 -14.60
C ILE A 173 -11.98 -30.96 -13.88
N ARG A 174 -11.02 -30.05 -13.98
CA ARG A 174 -11.17 -28.66 -13.56
C ARG A 174 -11.02 -27.75 -14.77
N VAL A 175 -11.91 -26.77 -14.89
CA VAL A 175 -11.79 -25.64 -15.81
C VAL A 175 -11.62 -24.37 -15.00
N GLU A 176 -10.77 -23.46 -15.45
CA GLU A 176 -10.57 -22.14 -14.83
C GLU A 176 -10.33 -21.07 -15.88
N ASP A 177 -10.64 -19.81 -15.53
CA ASP A 177 -10.27 -18.64 -16.34
C ASP A 177 -8.74 -18.50 -16.36
N ALA A 178 -8.17 -18.38 -17.55
CA ALA A 178 -6.72 -18.24 -17.72
C ALA A 178 -6.16 -16.96 -17.09
N ALA A 179 -6.97 -15.90 -17.02
CA ALA A 179 -6.58 -14.62 -16.43
C ALA A 179 -6.87 -14.53 -14.92
N ASP A 180 -7.81 -15.33 -14.42
CA ASP A 180 -8.29 -15.27 -13.03
C ASP A 180 -8.66 -16.68 -12.51
N PRO A 181 -7.68 -17.47 -12.02
CA PRO A 181 -7.92 -18.86 -11.59
C PRO A 181 -8.87 -19.04 -10.40
N ALA A 182 -9.30 -17.94 -9.75
CA ALA A 182 -10.34 -17.97 -8.73
C ALA A 182 -11.71 -18.29 -9.33
N ILE A 183 -11.91 -18.01 -10.63
CA ILE A 183 -13.10 -18.40 -11.38
C ILE A 183 -12.85 -19.77 -11.98
N ALA A 184 -13.41 -20.79 -11.33
CA ALA A 184 -13.21 -22.18 -11.72
C ALA A 184 -14.46 -23.02 -11.47
N ALA A 185 -14.55 -24.14 -12.20
CA ALA A 185 -15.50 -25.20 -11.95
C ALA A 185 -14.80 -26.56 -11.97
N THR A 186 -15.23 -27.46 -11.10
CA THR A 186 -14.69 -28.83 -11.00
C THR A 186 -15.81 -29.84 -11.20
N SER A 187 -15.55 -30.88 -11.97
CA SER A 187 -16.50 -31.95 -12.20
C SER A 187 -16.78 -32.77 -10.94
N ARG A 188 -17.86 -33.55 -10.99
CA ARG A 188 -17.96 -34.77 -10.15
C ARG A 188 -16.79 -35.71 -10.43
N SER A 189 -16.48 -36.58 -9.48
CA SER A 189 -15.49 -37.63 -9.68
C SER A 189 -15.97 -38.66 -10.71
N PHE A 190 -15.04 -39.20 -11.48
CA PHE A 190 -15.26 -40.35 -12.37
C PHE A 190 -14.17 -41.41 -12.17
N SER A 191 -14.40 -42.60 -12.73
CA SER A 191 -13.43 -43.70 -12.75
C SER A 191 -12.90 -43.98 -14.15
N VAL A 192 -11.73 -44.62 -14.20
CA VAL A 192 -11.21 -45.23 -15.41
C VAL A 192 -11.10 -46.73 -15.16
N ALA A 193 -11.78 -47.51 -15.99
CA ALA A 193 -11.76 -48.96 -15.95
C ALA A 193 -10.73 -49.51 -16.96
N PRO A 194 -10.27 -50.78 -16.79
CA PRO A 194 -9.45 -51.46 -17.79
C PRO A 194 -10.13 -51.48 -19.15
N ASP A 195 -9.35 -51.58 -20.22
CA ASP A 195 -9.89 -51.76 -21.57
C ASP A 195 -10.72 -53.05 -21.66
N ALA A 196 -11.90 -52.96 -22.28
CA ALA A 196 -12.81 -54.09 -22.45
C ALA A 196 -12.18 -55.22 -23.29
N GLY A 197 -11.16 -54.93 -24.11
CA GLY A 197 -10.40 -55.93 -24.85
C GLY A 197 -9.54 -56.87 -23.98
N ILE A 198 -9.34 -56.55 -22.70
CA ILE A 198 -8.63 -57.41 -21.74
C ILE A 198 -9.61 -58.34 -21.01
N LEU A 199 -10.90 -57.99 -20.95
CA LEU A 199 -11.91 -58.74 -20.19
C LEU A 199 -12.50 -59.92 -20.96
N LEU A 200 -12.34 -60.01 -22.29
CA LEU A 200 -12.72 -61.18 -23.09
C LEU A 200 -11.77 -61.35 -24.28
N ILE A 201 -10.73 -62.17 -24.12
CA ILE A 201 -10.16 -62.88 -25.28
C ILE A 201 -11.01 -64.13 -25.46
N GLU A 202 -12.09 -64.02 -26.25
CA GLU A 202 -12.88 -65.17 -26.69
C GLU A 202 -12.08 -65.90 -27.78
N GLY A 203 -11.17 -66.78 -27.34
CA GLY A 203 -10.45 -67.69 -28.21
C GLY A 203 -11.13 -69.05 -28.24
N GLY A 204 -12.29 -69.17 -28.89
CA GLY A 204 -13.01 -70.44 -29.11
C GLY A 204 -13.50 -71.12 -27.82
N ASP A 205 -14.81 -71.22 -27.64
CA ASP A 205 -15.54 -71.99 -26.59
C ASP A 205 -15.03 -71.87 -25.14
N THR A 206 -14.21 -70.86 -24.82
CA THR A 206 -13.52 -70.75 -23.54
C THR A 206 -13.37 -69.32 -23.07
N LEU A 207 -13.76 -69.08 -21.83
CA LEU A 207 -13.44 -67.84 -21.12
C LEU A 207 -12.14 -68.07 -20.33
N THR A 208 -11.23 -67.11 -20.36
CA THR A 208 -9.99 -67.13 -19.57
C THR A 208 -9.98 -66.01 -18.53
N THR A 209 -9.41 -66.24 -17.36
CA THR A 209 -9.20 -65.26 -16.30
C THR A 209 -8.03 -64.34 -16.63
N GLU A 210 -7.84 -63.29 -15.84
CA GLU A 210 -6.72 -62.34 -15.94
C GLU A 210 -5.33 -63.00 -15.80
N ALA A 211 -5.26 -64.18 -15.18
CA ALA A 211 -4.04 -65.00 -15.06
C ALA A 211 -3.80 -65.91 -16.29
N GLY A 212 -4.71 -65.90 -17.27
CA GLY A 212 -4.70 -66.80 -18.43
C GLY A 212 -5.31 -68.18 -18.17
N ASP A 213 -5.86 -68.42 -16.97
CA ASP A 213 -6.47 -69.70 -16.63
C ASP A 213 -7.89 -69.81 -17.22
N ARG A 214 -8.27 -71.00 -17.66
CA ARG A 214 -9.62 -71.24 -18.19
C ARG A 214 -10.67 -71.20 -17.08
N LEU A 215 -11.68 -70.34 -17.22
CA LEU A 215 -12.91 -70.35 -16.43
C LEU A 215 -13.65 -71.66 -16.73
N ARG A 216 -13.70 -72.54 -15.73
CA ARG A 216 -14.53 -73.74 -15.79
C ARG A 216 -15.97 -73.36 -15.41
N PRO A 217 -16.99 -73.93 -16.08
CA PRO A 217 -18.38 -73.75 -15.67
C PRO A 217 -18.66 -74.30 -14.27
#